data_AF-A0A1B9DYZ3-F1
#
_entry.id   AF-A0A1B9DYZ3-F1
#
_cell.length_a   1.000
_cell.length_b   1.000
_cell.length_c   1.000
_cell.angle_alpha   90.00
_cell.angle_beta   90.00
_cell.angle_gamma   90.00
#
_symmetry.space_group_name_H-M   'P 1'
#
loop_
_entity.id
_entity.type
_entity.pdbx_description
1 polymer ?
#
loop_
_entity_poly.entity_id
_entity_poly.type
_entity_poly.pdbx_seq_one_letter_code
_entity_poly.pdbx_strand_id
1 'polypeptide(L)'
;MNLKLNKYQKYALLIPIVPFIGIGISLLTDRYRFFLEYHWIYSTGKMFCFALWLLGFMWAIVNSVYIINNLKLKIKYRVMWLIINFATVIWFLIMIAILLLE
;
A
#
# COMPACT_ATOMS: atom_id res chain seq x y z
N MET A 1 25.13 0.63 14.96
CA MET A 1 24.35 -0.57 15.33
C MET A 1 23.72 -1.13 14.06
N ASN A 2 24.34 -2.14 13.44
CA ASN A 2 23.81 -2.76 12.23
C ASN A 2 22.59 -3.62 12.58
N LEU A 3 21.40 -3.04 12.51
CA LEU A 3 20.14 -3.78 12.59
C LEU A 3 20.01 -4.63 11.32
N LYS A 4 20.47 -5.89 11.37
CA LYS A 4 20.15 -6.87 10.32
C LYS A 4 18.64 -7.14 10.37
N LEU A 5 17.90 -6.40 9.54
CA LEU A 5 16.46 -6.55 9.38
C LEU A 5 16.15 -7.88 8.70
N ASN A 6 15.19 -8.62 9.25
CA ASN A 6 14.64 -9.82 8.62
C ASN A 6 13.91 -9.42 7.31
N LYS A 7 13.81 -10.34 6.34
CA LYS A 7 13.13 -10.11 5.05
C LYS A 7 11.73 -9.51 5.22
N TYR A 8 10.95 -9.99 6.20
CA TYR A 8 9.59 -9.49 6.49
C TYR A 8 9.57 -8.06 7.05
N GLN A 9 10.60 -7.68 7.81
CA GLN A 9 10.76 -6.31 8.29
C GLN A 9 11.14 -5.36 7.14
N LYS A 10 11.98 -5.83 6.21
CA LYS A 10 12.27 -5.09 4.97
C LYS A 10 11.01 -4.91 4.12
N TYR A 11 10.20 -5.95 3.98
CA TYR A 11 8.92 -5.84 3.28
C TYR A 11 7.96 -4.87 3.98
N ALA A 12 7.92 -4.85 5.31
CA ALA A 12 7.09 -3.88 6.05
C ALA A 12 7.45 -2.42 5.74
N LEU A 13 8.70 -2.14 5.37
CA LEU A 13 9.14 -0.81 4.94
C LEU A 13 8.81 -0.50 3.47
N LEU A 14 8.70 -1.52 2.62
CA LEU A 14 8.40 -1.36 1.19
C LEU A 14 6.89 -1.25 0.92
N ILE A 15 6.06 -1.94 1.69
CA ILE A 15 4.60 -1.95 1.55
C ILE A 15 3.99 -0.53 1.55
N PRO A 16 4.42 0.39 2.44
CA PRO A 16 3.95 1.78 2.41
C PRO A 16 4.32 2.56 1.15
N ILE A 17 5.31 2.12 0.36
CA ILE A 17 5.73 2.81 -0.88
C ILE A 17 4.74 2.56 -2.02
N VAL A 18 4.12 1.38 -2.04
CA VAL A 18 3.14 0.97 -3.06
C VAL A 18 2.01 1.98 -3.27
N PRO A 19 1.33 2.50 -2.21
CA PRO A 19 0.30 3.50 -2.39
C PRO A 19 0.84 4.82 -2.98
N PHE A 20 2.05 5.25 -2.62
CA PHE A 20 2.66 6.45 -3.23
C PHE A 20 2.93 6.28 -4.72
N ILE A 21 3.34 5.08 -5.15
CA ILE A 21 3.48 4.77 -6.58
C ILE A 21 2.12 4.87 -7.27
N GLY A 22 1.06 4.32 -6.66
CA GLY A 22 -0.31 4.47 -7.15
C GLY A 22 -0.74 5.93 -7.27
N ILE A 23 -0.48 6.77 -6.25
CA ILE A 23 -0.75 8.21 -6.33
C ILE A 23 -0.01 8.86 -7.50
N GLY A 24 1.28 8.54 -7.69
CA GLY A 24 2.07 9.05 -8.80
C GLY A 24 1.46 8.70 -10.16
N ILE A 25 1.02 7.46 -10.34
CA ILE A 25 0.36 7.01 -11.58
C ILE A 25 -0.97 7.74 -11.78
N SER A 26 -1.76 7.92 -10.72
CA SER A 26 -3.00 8.70 -10.77
C SER A 26 -2.72 10.12 -11.27
N LEU A 27 -1.77 10.82 -10.65
CA LEU A 27 -1.44 12.21 -11.02
C LEU A 27 -0.95 12.33 -12.47
N LEU A 28 -0.15 11.36 -12.93
CA LEU A 28 0.32 11.33 -14.32
C LEU A 28 -0.80 11.06 -15.32
N THR A 29 -1.82 10.29 -14.92
CA THR A 29 -2.92 9.88 -15.80
C THR A 29 -4.11 10.84 -15.75
N ASP A 30 -4.25 11.63 -14.68
CA ASP A 30 -5.31 12.63 -14.51
C ASP A 30 -5.31 13.69 -15.64
N ARG A 31 -4.16 14.00 -16.24
CA ARG A 31 -4.07 14.92 -17.39
C ARG A 31 -4.84 14.44 -18.63
N TYR A 32 -5.09 13.14 -18.74
CA TYR A 32 -5.83 12.55 -19.86
C TYR A 32 -7.34 12.46 -19.62
N ARG A 33 -7.83 12.91 -18.45
CA ARG A 33 -9.24 12.78 -18.05
C ARG A 33 -10.21 13.39 -19.08
N PHE A 34 -9.87 14.56 -19.63
CA PHE A 34 -10.77 15.34 -20.50
C PHE A 34 -10.54 15.12 -22.00
N PHE A 35 -9.47 14.43 -22.40
CA PHE A 35 -9.19 14.17 -23.81
C PHE A 35 -9.89 12.87 -24.23
N LEU A 36 -10.93 12.97 -25.05
CA LEU A 36 -11.78 11.83 -25.46
C LEU A 36 -10.94 10.68 -26.05
N GLU A 37 -9.95 10.99 -26.89
CA GLU A 37 -9.06 10.02 -27.55
C GLU A 37 -8.12 9.30 -26.58
N TYR A 38 -7.80 9.93 -25.43
CA TYR A 38 -6.85 9.41 -24.44
C TYR A 38 -7.52 9.00 -23.12
N HIS A 39 -8.85 9.05 -23.07
CA HIS A 39 -9.61 8.73 -21.85
C HIS A 39 -9.36 7.30 -21.36
N TRP A 40 -9.04 6.37 -22.27
CA TRP A 40 -8.64 5.01 -21.93
C TRP A 40 -7.36 4.96 -21.08
N ILE A 41 -6.42 5.90 -21.25
CA ILE A 41 -5.19 6.01 -20.45
C ILE A 41 -5.54 6.38 -19.02
N TYR A 42 -6.45 7.33 -18.84
CA TYR A 42 -6.97 7.72 -17.54
C TYR A 42 -7.65 6.54 -16.83
N SER A 43 -8.59 5.88 -17.51
CA SER A 43 -9.33 4.74 -16.94
C SER A 43 -8.40 3.58 -16.56
N THR A 44 -7.48 3.21 -17.45
CA THR A 44 -6.49 2.14 -17.20
C THR A 44 -5.55 2.53 -16.07
N GLY A 45 -5.11 3.79 -16.01
CA GLY A 45 -4.30 4.33 -14.93
C GLY A 45 -4.98 4.18 -13.57
N LYS A 46 -6.26 4.55 -13.46
CA LYS A 46 -7.04 4.39 -12.23
C LYS A 46 -7.20 2.92 -11.85
N MET A 47 -7.53 2.04 -12.79
CA MET A 47 -7.60 0.59 -12.53
C MET A 47 -6.28 0.05 -11.99
N PHE A 48 -5.15 0.47 -12.58
CA PHE A 48 -3.83 0.06 -12.13
C PHE A 48 -3.50 0.59 -10.72
N CYS A 49 -3.89 1.82 -10.40
CA CYS A 49 -3.77 2.37 -9.05
C CYS A 49 -4.52 1.52 -8.02
N PHE A 50 -5.77 1.15 -8.31
CA PHE A 50 -6.56 0.28 -7.44
C PHE A 50 -5.93 -1.11 -7.27
N ALA A 51 -5.44 -1.69 -8.37
CA ALA A 51 -4.76 -2.98 -8.33
C ALA A 51 -3.51 -2.94 -7.45
N LEU A 52 -2.69 -1.89 -7.57
CA LEU A 52 -1.52 -1.67 -6.70
C LEU A 52 -1.91 -1.53 -5.23
N TRP A 53 -2.97 -0.78 -4.94
CA TRP A 53 -3.43 -0.61 -3.57
C TRP A 53 -3.94 -1.91 -2.97
N LEU A 54 -4.73 -2.69 -3.73
CA LEU A 54 -5.19 -4.00 -3.31
C LEU A 54 -4.02 -4.96 -3.04
N LEU A 55 -3.01 -4.97 -3.92
CA LEU A 55 -1.78 -5.74 -3.72
C LEU A 55 -1.04 -5.31 -2.45
N GLY A 56 -0.89 -4.00 -2.23
CA GLY A 56 -0.27 -3.45 -1.03
C GLY A 56 -1.02 -3.86 0.25
N PHE A 57 -2.35 -3.82 0.23
CA PHE A 57 -3.20 -4.27 1.32
C PHE A 57 -3.05 -5.77 1.61
N MET A 58 -3.12 -6.63 0.59
CA MET A 58 -2.94 -8.07 0.76
C MET A 58 -1.55 -8.39 1.30
N TRP A 59 -0.52 -7.73 0.80
CA TRP A 59 0.85 -7.90 1.28
C TRP A 59 1.00 -7.44 2.73
N ALA A 60 0.37 -6.32 3.12
CA ALA A 60 0.37 -5.83 4.50
C ALA A 60 -0.21 -6.85 5.48
N ILE A 61 -1.33 -7.49 5.11
CA ILE A 61 -1.97 -8.54 5.92
C ILE A 61 -1.06 -9.76 6.05
N VAL A 62 -0.59 -10.31 4.91
CA VAL A 62 0.27 -11.49 4.90
C VAL A 62 1.54 -11.22 5.73
N ASN A 63 2.18 -10.08 5.53
CA ASN A 63 3.40 -9.71 6.24
C ASN A 63 3.15 -9.56 7.75
N SER A 64 2.01 -8.99 8.15
CA SER A 64 1.61 -8.87 9.55
C SER A 64 1.41 -10.21 10.23
N VAL A 65 0.71 -11.16 9.57
CA VAL A 65 0.55 -12.53 10.07
C VAL A 65 1.90 -13.22 10.24
N TYR A 66 2.81 -13.07 9.28
CA TYR A 66 4.16 -13.61 9.37
C TYR A 66 4.97 -13.00 10.53
N ILE A 67 4.86 -11.69 10.76
CA ILE A 67 5.55 -11.02 11.86
C ILE A 67 5.00 -11.47 13.23
N ILE A 68 3.71 -11.77 13.33
CA ILE A 68 3.11 -12.28 14.57
C ILE A 68 3.53 -13.72 14.83
N ASN A 69 3.47 -14.59 13.81
CA ASN A 69 3.65 -16.03 14.01
C ASN A 69 5.12 -16.47 14.04
N ASN A 70 5.98 -15.88 13.21
CA ASN A 70 7.32 -16.41 12.96
C ASN A 70 8.45 -15.62 13.61
N LEU A 71 8.23 -14.35 13.98
CA LEU A 71 9.26 -13.56 14.63
C LEU A 71 9.13 -13.69 16.15
N LYS A 72 10.11 -14.36 16.79
CA LYS A 72 10.34 -14.35 18.25
C LYS A 72 10.85 -12.97 18.73
N LEU A 73 10.18 -11.90 18.32
CA LEU A 73 10.47 -10.53 18.75
C LEU A 73 9.77 -10.24 20.07
N LYS A 74 10.38 -9.38 20.90
CA LYS A 74 9.70 -8.79 22.06
C LYS A 74 8.45 -8.04 21.58
N ILE A 75 7.40 -8.05 22.40
CA ILE A 75 6.08 -7.51 22.03
C ILE A 75 6.13 -6.06 21.54
N LYS A 76 7.00 -5.22 22.14
CA LYS A 76 7.22 -3.82 21.72
C LYS A 76 7.58 -3.71 20.23
N TYR A 77 8.51 -4.54 19.75
CA TYR A 77 8.93 -4.50 18.35
C TYR A 77 7.86 -5.08 17.43
N ARG A 78 7.14 -6.12 17.88
CA ARG A 78 6.04 -6.71 17.12
C ARG A 78 4.92 -5.68 16.87
N VAL A 79 4.53 -4.94 17.91
CA VAL A 79 3.52 -3.87 17.81
C VAL A 79 3.99 -2.76 16.86
N MET A 80 5.25 -2.33 16.94
CA MET A 80 5.80 -1.31 16.03
C MET A 80 5.69 -1.73 14.56
N TRP A 81 6.06 -2.98 14.23
CA TRP A 81 5.96 -3.48 12.86
C TRP A 81 4.52 -3.66 12.38
N LEU A 82 3.61 -4.03 13.28
CA LEU A 82 2.19 -4.09 12.97
C LEU A 82 1.61 -2.72 12.69
N ILE A 83 1.96 -1.69 13.46
CA ILE A 83 1.51 -0.31 13.23
C ILE A 83 1.93 0.15 11.82
N ILE A 84 3.17 -0.12 11.41
CA ILE A 84 3.67 0.26 10.08
C ILE A 84 2.85 -0.41 8.97
N ASN A 85 2.59 -1.72 9.07
CA ASN A 85 1.76 -2.41 8.08
C ASN A 85 0.28 -1.95 8.12
N PHE A 86 -0.27 -1.72 9.32
CA PHE A 86 -1.64 -1.27 9.48
C PHE A 86 -1.85 0.16 8.98
N ALA A 87 -0.83 1.01 8.98
CA ALA A 87 -0.92 2.35 8.38
C ALA A 87 -1.30 2.27 6.89
N THR A 88 -0.71 1.33 6.15
CA THR A 88 -1.07 1.08 4.74
C THR A 88 -2.51 0.60 4.59
N VAL A 89 -2.97 -0.27 5.50
CA VAL A 89 -4.34 -0.77 5.52
C VAL A 89 -5.35 0.36 5.81
N ILE A 90 -5.09 1.16 6.85
CA ILE A 90 -5.94 2.29 7.23
C ILE A 90 -6.04 3.29 6.09
N TRP A 91 -4.91 3.62 5.46
CA TRP A 91 -4.89 4.52 4.31
C TRP A 91 -5.74 4.00 3.14
N PHE A 92 -5.64 2.71 2.82
CA PHE A 92 -6.48 2.10 1.78
C PHE A 92 -7.97 2.20 2.10
N LEU A 93 -8.36 1.94 3.35
CA LEU A 93 -9.75 2.07 3.80
C LEU A 93 -10.26 3.50 3.69
N ILE A 94 -9.43 4.50 4.02
CA ILE A 94 -9.78 5.92 3.85
C ILE A 94 -10.03 6.23 2.36
N MET A 95 -9.15 5.77 1.47
CA MET A 95 -9.31 6.03 0.03
C MET A 95 -10.57 5.38 -0.56
N ILE A 96 -10.90 4.14 -0.13
CA ILE A 96 -12.17 3.50 -0.52
C ILE A 96 -13.35 4.30 0.04
N ALA A 97 -13.30 4.73 1.30
CA ALA A 97 -14.37 5.49 1.91
C ALA A 97 -14.62 6.81 1.16
N ILE A 98 -13.57 7.52 0.76
CA ILE A 98 -13.68 8.71 -0.08
C ILE A 98 -14.35 8.38 -1.41
N LEU A 99 -13.90 7.32 -2.10
CA LEU A 99 -14.46 6.91 -3.39
C LEU A 99 -15.95 6.51 -3.31
N LEU A 100 -16.38 5.91 -2.20
CA LEU A 100 -17.77 5.49 -2.00
C LEU A 100 -18.69 6.64 -1.57
N LEU A 101 -18.12 7.74 -1.07
CA LEU A 101 -18.86 8.93 -0.62
C LEU A 101 -19.00 9.99 -1.71
N GLU A 102 -18.22 9.90 -2.79
CA GLU A 102 -18.38 10.66 -4.05
C GLU A 102 -19.42 10.03 -4.98
#